data_AF-A0A4R9VCU2-F1
#
_entry.id   AF-A0A4R9VCU2-F1
#
_cell.length_a   1.000
_cell.length_b   1.000
_cell.length_c   1.000
_cell.angle_alpha   90.00
_cell.angle_beta   90.00
_cell.angle_gamma   90.00
#
_symmetry.space_group_name_H-M   'P 1'
#
loop_
_entity.id
_entity.type
_entity.pdbx_description
1 polymer ?
#
loop_
_entity_poly.entity_id
_entity_poly.type
_entity_poly.pdbx_seq_one_letter_code
_entity_poly.pdbx_strand_id
1 'polypeptide(L)'
;ANKSYYDVFSPDNVVEHKSYIDFIDPEIQKLIAAAFKVEKPTYDQIELTIDQVHQKYFDTACIPILSKNKKNLYGMVVVLHDITNLKKLENLRREFVANV
;
A
#
# COMPACT_ATOMS: atom_id res chain seq x y z
N ALA A 1 -8.70 -8.86 -5.63
CA ALA A 1 -7.30 -8.40 -5.58
C ALA A 1 -6.45 -9.24 -6.53
N ASN A 2 -5.20 -8.85 -6.81
CA ASN A 2 -4.31 -9.70 -7.62
C ASN A 2 -3.75 -10.87 -6.78
N LYS A 3 -3.08 -11.82 -7.43
CA LYS A 3 -2.45 -12.97 -6.76
C LYS A 3 -1.45 -12.55 -5.68
N SER A 4 -0.59 -11.57 -5.98
CA SER A 4 0.44 -11.10 -5.04
C SER A 4 -0.14 -10.54 -3.74
N TYR A 5 -1.33 -9.93 -3.77
CA TYR A 5 -2.02 -9.51 -2.55
C TYR A 5 -2.36 -10.71 -1.66
N TYR A 6 -2.92 -11.78 -2.23
CA TYR A 6 -3.25 -12.99 -1.48
C TYR A 6 -2.00 -13.68 -0.92
N ASP A 7 -0.90 -13.69 -1.68
CA ASP A 7 0.37 -14.28 -1.24
C ASP A 7 1.02 -13.50 -0.08
N VAL A 8 0.79 -12.18 -0.01
CA VAL A 8 1.40 -11.30 1.02
C VAL A 8 0.52 -11.15 2.25
N PHE A 9 -0.80 -10.99 2.08
CA PHE A 9 -1.70 -10.64 3.18
C PHE A 9 -2.55 -11.82 3.69
N SER A 10 -2.56 -12.95 2.98
CA SER A 10 -3.23 -14.20 3.38
C SER A 10 -4.61 -14.01 4.05
N PRO A 11 -5.55 -13.26 3.44
CA PRO A 11 -6.83 -12.99 4.07
C PRO A 11 -7.65 -14.27 4.26
N ASP A 12 -8.39 -14.36 5.36
CA ASP A 12 -9.23 -15.53 5.69
C ASP A 12 -10.34 -15.81 4.66
N ASN A 13 -10.70 -14.81 3.86
CA ASN A 13 -11.78 -14.89 2.90
C ASN A 13 -11.40 -14.23 1.56
N VAL A 14 -12.08 -14.67 0.51
CA VAL A 14 -12.09 -14.00 -0.80
C VAL A 14 -12.53 -12.54 -0.60
N VAL A 15 -11.74 -11.59 -1.14
CA VAL A 15 -11.92 -10.15 -0.89
C VAL A 15 -12.70 -9.45 -2.00
N GLU A 16 -12.86 -10.08 -3.17
CA GLU A 16 -13.61 -9.53 -4.30
C GLU A 16 -15.06 -9.24 -3.91
N HIS A 17 -15.60 -8.13 -4.44
CA HIS A 17 -16.96 -7.65 -4.19
C HIS A 17 -17.30 -7.33 -2.73
N LYS A 18 -16.30 -7.28 -1.84
CA LYS A 18 -16.45 -6.84 -0.46
C LYS A 18 -15.88 -5.45 -0.25
N SER A 19 -16.21 -4.84 0.88
CA SER A 19 -15.63 -3.57 1.29
C SER A 19 -14.14 -3.73 1.54
N TYR A 20 -13.31 -2.82 1.01
CA TYR A 20 -11.87 -2.85 1.25
C TYR A 20 -11.53 -2.55 2.72
N ILE A 21 -12.44 -1.90 3.47
CA ILE A 21 -12.24 -1.53 4.88
C ILE A 21 -12.02 -2.78 5.76
N ASP A 22 -12.59 -3.92 5.36
CA ASP A 22 -12.53 -5.16 6.15
C ASP A 22 -11.20 -5.93 5.94
N PHE A 23 -10.41 -5.57 4.92
CA PHE A 23 -9.26 -6.37 4.45
C PHE A 23 -7.95 -5.60 4.29
N ILE A 24 -7.97 -4.28 4.49
CA ILE A 24 -6.83 -3.41 4.23
C ILE A 24 -6.41 -2.74 5.54
N ASP A 25 -5.10 -2.62 5.76
CA ASP A 25 -4.56 -1.96 6.96
C ASP A 25 -5.03 -0.49 7.07
N PRO A 26 -5.36 0.01 8.28
CA PRO A 26 -5.80 1.38 8.50
C PRO A 26 -4.89 2.47 7.89
N GLU A 27 -3.57 2.28 7.84
CA GLU A 27 -2.67 3.25 7.20
C GLU A 27 -2.91 3.35 5.69
N ILE A 28 -3.11 2.21 5.01
CA ILE A 28 -3.47 2.20 3.59
C ILE A 28 -4.87 2.80 3.41
N GLN A 29 -5.83 2.51 4.32
CA GLN A 29 -7.17 3.09 4.25
C GLN A 29 -7.17 4.62 4.31
N LYS A 30 -6.31 5.21 5.17
CA LYS A 30 -6.13 6.67 5.26
C LYS A 30 -5.63 7.24 3.94
N LEU A 31 -4.66 6.59 3.31
CA LEU A 31 -4.14 7.03 2.01
C LEU A 31 -5.19 6.92 0.90
N ILE A 32 -5.97 5.84 0.88
CA ILE A 32 -7.11 5.67 -0.04
C ILE A 32 -8.13 6.80 0.15
N ALA A 33 -8.50 7.11 1.40
CA ALA A 33 -9.43 8.19 1.72
C ALA A 33 -8.90 9.57 1.29
N ALA A 34 -7.60 9.82 1.49
CA ALA A 34 -6.95 11.04 1.03
C ALA A 34 -7.00 11.15 -0.51
N ALA A 35 -6.66 10.07 -1.23
CA ALA A 35 -6.70 10.02 -2.68
C ALA A 35 -8.11 10.23 -3.25
N PHE A 36 -9.14 9.67 -2.60
CA PHE A 36 -10.53 9.95 -2.95
C PHE A 36 -10.91 11.42 -2.75
N LYS A 37 -10.49 12.03 -1.64
CA LYS A 37 -10.80 13.44 -1.34
C LYS A 37 -10.21 14.40 -2.38
N VAL A 38 -9.01 14.12 -2.89
CA VAL A 38 -8.32 15.00 -3.85
C VAL A 38 -8.54 14.62 -5.31
N GLU A 39 -9.13 13.45 -5.58
CA GLU A 39 -9.31 12.85 -6.91
C GLU A 39 -8.03 12.87 -7.76
N LYS A 40 -6.88 12.71 -7.10
CA LYS A 40 -5.54 12.70 -7.71
C LYS A 40 -4.69 11.55 -7.18
N PRO A 41 -3.70 11.09 -7.97
CA PRO A 41 -2.66 10.19 -7.49
C PRO A 41 -2.06 10.66 -6.16
N THR A 42 -2.06 9.79 -5.16
CA THR A 42 -1.44 10.05 -3.86
C THR A 42 -0.48 8.91 -3.52
N TYR A 43 0.64 9.23 -2.90
CA TYR A 43 1.75 8.30 -2.64
C TYR A 43 2.17 8.40 -1.18
N ASP A 44 2.57 7.27 -0.59
CA ASP A 44 3.17 7.25 0.75
C ASP A 44 4.06 6.01 0.95
N GLN A 45 5.02 6.09 1.86
CA GLN A 45 5.78 4.92 2.32
C GLN A 45 5.19 4.41 3.63
N ILE A 46 4.55 3.25 3.57
CA ILE A 46 3.81 2.67 4.69
C ILE A 46 4.59 1.48 5.25
N GLU A 47 4.76 1.47 6.57
CA GLU A 47 5.29 0.34 7.32
C GLU A 47 4.14 -0.50 7.88
N LEU A 48 4.12 -1.79 7.58
CA LEU A 48 3.11 -2.73 8.02
C LEU A 48 3.73 -3.94 8.71
N THR A 49 3.04 -4.47 9.71
CA THR A 49 3.38 -5.76 10.31
C THR A 49 2.49 -6.84 9.70
N ILE A 50 3.08 -7.72 8.90
CA ILE A 50 2.42 -8.86 8.25
C ILE A 50 2.61 -10.11 9.11
N ASP A 51 1.56 -10.94 9.22
CA ASP A 51 1.56 -12.18 10.02
C ASP A 51 2.08 -12.02 11.45
N GLN A 52 1.85 -10.85 12.05
CA GLN A 52 2.29 -10.45 13.40
C GLN A 52 3.81 -10.42 13.64
N VAL A 53 4.63 -10.80 12.67
CA VAL A 53 6.08 -10.99 12.87
C VAL A 53 6.95 -10.36 11.79
N HIS A 54 6.39 -10.02 10.64
CA HIS A 54 7.14 -9.52 9.49
C HIS A 54 6.89 -8.03 9.26
N GLN A 55 7.83 -7.19 9.69
CA GLN A 55 7.83 -5.79 9.30
C GLN A 55 8.17 -5.67 7.80
N LYS A 56 7.25 -5.05 7.06
CA LYS A 56 7.40 -4.75 5.65
C LYS A 56 7.22 -3.26 5.40
N TYR A 57 7.99 -2.75 4.44
CA TYR A 57 7.89 -1.38 3.97
C TYR A 57 7.34 -1.39 2.54
N PHE A 58 6.29 -0.62 2.31
CA PHE A 58 5.64 -0.50 1.01
C PHE A 58 5.72 0.92 0.49
N ASP A 59 6.28 1.10 -0.70
CA ASP A 59 6.05 2.30 -1.49
C ASP A 59 4.68 2.20 -2.14
N THR A 60 3.72 2.96 -1.61
CA THR A 60 2.30 2.81 -1.88
C THR A 60 1.81 3.92 -2.81
N ALA A 61 1.04 3.56 -3.83
CA ALA A 61 0.37 4.50 -4.72
C ALA A 61 -1.14 4.24 -4.77
N CYS A 62 -1.93 5.27 -4.55
CA CYS A 62 -3.39 5.27 -4.74
C CYS A 62 -3.74 6.14 -5.95
N ILE A 63 -4.19 5.51 -7.03
CA ILE A 63 -4.47 6.15 -8.31
C ILE A 63 -5.99 6.10 -8.59
N PRO A 64 -6.70 7.23 -8.54
CA PRO A 64 -8.15 7.25 -8.79
C PRO A 64 -8.44 6.97 -10.27
N ILE A 65 -9.43 6.14 -10.53
CA ILE A 65 -9.94 5.86 -11.88
C ILE A 65 -11.08 6.82 -12.16
N LEU A 66 -10.85 7.75 -13.07
CA LEU A 66 -11.84 8.73 -13.50
C LEU A 66 -12.51 8.29 -14.81
N SER A 67 -13.73 8.76 -15.04
CA SER A 67 -14.39 8.63 -16.34
C SER A 67 -13.59 9.32 -17.44
N LYS A 68 -13.85 8.98 -18.71
CA LYS A 68 -13.17 9.60 -19.87
C LYS A 68 -13.22 11.13 -19.84
N ASN A 69 -14.32 11.68 -19.34
CA ASN A 69 -14.54 13.13 -19.24
C ASN A 69 -14.06 13.73 -17.90
N LYS A 70 -13.44 12.92 -17.04
CA LYS A 70 -12.95 13.30 -15.70
C LYS A 70 -14.03 13.88 -14.76
N LYS A 71 -15.30 13.59 -15.03
CA LYS A 71 -16.43 14.11 -14.23
C LYS A 71 -16.86 13.19 -13.11
N ASN A 72 -16.57 11.90 -13.24
CA ASN A 72 -17.02 10.87 -12.30
C ASN A 72 -15.83 10.02 -11.88
N LEU A 73 -15.79 9.69 -10.60
CA LEU A 73 -14.86 8.72 -10.01
C LEU A 73 -15.50 7.32 -10.09
N TYR A 74 -14.79 6.36 -10.69
CA TYR A 74 -15.24 4.98 -10.86
C TYR A 74 -14.57 4.00 -9.88
N GLY A 75 -13.44 4.36 -9.29
CA GLY A 75 -12.74 3.51 -8.35
C GLY A 75 -11.32 3.99 -8.08
N MET A 76 -10.52 3.10 -7.51
CA MET A 76 -9.14 3.35 -7.13
C MET A 76 -8.29 2.13 -7.51
N VAL A 77 -7.12 2.37 -8.10
CA VAL A 77 -6.05 1.37 -8.19
C VAL A 77 -5.09 1.64 -7.04
N VAL A 78 -4.86 0.63 -6.21
CA VAL A 78 -3.88 0.69 -5.13
C VAL A 78 -2.72 -0.23 -5.47
N VAL A 79 -1.51 0.29 -5.47
CA VAL A 79 -0.27 -0.45 -5.71
C VAL A 79 0.56 -0.41 -4.43
N LEU A 80 0.99 -1.59 -3.98
CA LEU A 80 1.88 -1.77 -2.84
C LEU A 80 3.18 -2.37 -3.36
N HIS A 81 4.25 -1.57 -3.42
CA HIS A 81 5.55 -2.04 -3.86
C HIS A 81 6.43 -2.35 -2.64
N ASP A 82 6.73 -3.63 -2.40
CA ASP A 82 7.56 -4.06 -1.27
C ASP A 82 9.01 -3.57 -1.44
N ILE A 83 9.40 -2.56 -0.65
CA ILE A 83 10.74 -1.97 -0.61
C ILE A 83 11.54 -2.43 0.61
N THR A 84 11.11 -3.50 1.29
CA THR A 84 11.72 -3.96 2.55
C THR A 84 13.21 -4.28 2.40
N ASN A 85 13.60 -4.93 1.31
CA ASN A 85 15.00 -5.24 1.04
C ASN A 85 15.83 -3.99 0.79
N LEU A 86 15.25 -2.98 0.11
CA LEU A 86 15.91 -1.70 -0.11
C LEU A 86 16.12 -0.97 1.22
N LYS A 87 15.10 -0.91 2.09
CA LYS A 87 15.21 -0.34 3.45
C LYS A 87 16.26 -1.03 4.30
N LYS A 88 16.36 -2.36 4.25
CA LYS A 88 17.41 -3.12 4.95
C LYS A 88 18.81 -2.72 4.47
N LEU A 89 19.02 -2.60 3.16
CA LEU A 89 20.29 -2.16 2.59
C LEU A 89 20.63 -0.72 2.99
N GLU A 90 19.64 0.18 3.00
CA GLU A 90 19.83 1.56 3.46
C GLU A 90 20.23 1.64 4.93
N ASN A 91 19.58 0.85 5.80
CA ASN A 91 19.89 0.82 7.23
C ASN A 91 21.30 0.29 7.48
N LEU A 92 21.69 -0.82 6.85
CA LEU A 92 23.05 -1.34 6.91
C LEU A 92 24.07 -0.27 6.49
N ARG A 93 23.83 0.40 5.36
CA ARG A 93 24.72 1.47 4.89
C ARG A 93 24.86 2.60 5.91
N ARG A 94 23.76 3.00 6.57
CA ARG A 94 23.79 4.03 7.63
C ARG A 94 24.62 3.58 8.82
N GLU A 95 24.44 2.34 9.28
CA GLU A 95 25.22 1.77 10.38
C GLU A 95 26.72 1.69 10.07
N PHE A 96 27.08 1.35 8.83
CA PHE A 96 28.48 1.38 8.40
C PHE A 96 29.06 2.81 8.40
N VAL A 97 28.30 3.81 7.94
CA VAL A 97 28.77 5.20 7.90
C VAL A 97 28.86 5.82 9.29
N ALA A 98 27.97 5.45 10.21
CA ALA A 98 27.92 6.02 11.57
C ALA A 98 29.02 5.46 12.50
N ASN A 99 29.63 4.34 12.14
CA ASN A 99 30.65 3.64 12.94
C ASN A 99 32.09 3.86 12.44
N VAL A 100 32.33 4.93 11.66
CA VAL A 100 33.66 5.37 11.18
C VAL A 100 34.10 6.64 11.90
#